data_AF-A0A497FDI6-F1
#
_entry.id   AF-A0A497FDI6-F1
#
_cell.length_a   1.000
_cell.length_b   1.000
_cell.length_c   1.000
_cell.angle_alpha   90.00
_cell.angle_beta   90.00
_cell.angle_gamma   90.00
#
_symmetry.space_group_name_H-M   'P 1'
#
loop_
_entity.id
_entity.type
_entity.pdbx_description
1 polymer ?
#
loop_
_entity_poly.entity_id
_entity_poly.type
_entity_poly.pdbx_seq_one_letter_code
_entity_poly.pdbx_strand_id
1 'polypeptide(L)'
;MVNLAGEEIAEAIKTQLERVKYSPALELDYMYNIAAIITTVGMVKNIPALKIIDNQLMALPSRLRPLLSYRYQLMGGPRELTEAVEKMVKEVLDTLYKIIEEIARKIKEKETLSTSDFDQELIALDDILTRVPSFRE
;
A
#
# COMPACT_ATOMS: atom_id res chain seq x y z
N MET A 1 -18.69 9.79 -22.98
CA MET A 1 -17.95 8.69 -22.35
C MET A 1 -16.55 9.19 -22.09
N VAL A 2 -16.09 9.21 -20.84
CA VAL A 2 -14.68 9.47 -20.53
C VAL A 2 -13.95 8.15 -20.73
N ASN A 3 -12.97 8.10 -21.64
CA ASN A 3 -12.12 6.94 -21.83
C ASN A 3 -10.92 7.09 -20.89
N LEU A 4 -10.99 6.51 -19.69
CA LEU A 4 -9.88 6.54 -18.74
C LEU A 4 -8.77 5.61 -19.22
N ALA A 5 -7.63 6.18 -19.61
CA ALA A 5 -6.46 5.41 -20.03
C ALA A 5 -5.70 4.86 -18.82
N GLY A 6 -4.89 3.80 -19.03
CA GLY A 6 -4.02 3.24 -17.99
C GLY A 6 -3.08 4.28 -17.37
N GLU A 7 -2.67 5.30 -18.15
CA GLU A 7 -1.87 6.44 -17.69
C GLU A 7 -2.58 7.25 -16.59
N GLU A 8 -3.82 7.66 -16.83
CA GLU A 8 -4.58 8.51 -15.91
C GLU A 8 -4.85 7.79 -14.59
N ILE A 9 -5.11 6.48 -14.67
CA ILE A 9 -5.32 5.63 -13.51
C ILE A 9 -4.01 5.51 -12.70
N ALA A 10 -2.89 5.23 -13.36
CA ALA A 10 -1.60 5.13 -12.71
C ALA A 10 -1.18 6.45 -12.06
N GLU A 11 -1.45 7.58 -12.72
CA GLU A 11 -1.16 8.91 -12.18
C GLU A 11 -2.04 9.25 -10.97
N ALA A 12 -3.32 8.85 -11.00
CA ALA A 12 -4.20 8.98 -9.85
C ALA A 12 -3.68 8.19 -8.64
N ILE A 13 -3.26 6.93 -8.84
CA ILE A 13 -2.66 6.10 -7.79
C ILE A 13 -1.39 6.77 -7.23
N LYS A 14 -0.48 7.20 -8.11
CA LYS A 14 0.77 7.87 -7.71
C LYS A 14 0.51 9.15 -6.92
N THR A 15 -0.43 9.99 -7.37
CA THR A 15 -0.78 11.23 -6.68
C THR A 15 -1.26 10.98 -5.24
N GLN A 16 -2.09 9.94 -5.04
CA GLN A 16 -2.49 9.57 -3.68
C GLN A 16 -1.31 9.00 -2.88
N LEU A 17 -0.47 8.17 -3.50
CA LEU A 17 0.70 7.57 -2.86
C LEU A 17 1.72 8.62 -2.39
N GLU A 18 1.95 9.68 -3.17
CA GLU A 18 2.85 10.76 -2.78
C GLU A 18 2.35 11.51 -1.53
N ARG A 19 1.03 11.65 -1.35
CA ARG A 19 0.46 12.19 -0.10
C ARG A 19 0.81 11.30 1.09
N VAL A 20 0.62 9.98 0.94
CA VAL A 20 0.96 9.00 1.98
C VAL A 20 2.45 9.06 2.30
N LYS A 21 3.33 9.10 1.29
CA LYS A 21 4.80 9.19 1.47
C LYS A 21 5.22 10.45 2.23
N TYR A 22 4.59 11.59 1.90
CA TYR A 22 4.93 12.87 2.53
C TYR A 22 4.62 12.87 4.03
N SER A 23 3.47 12.33 4.43
CA SER A 23 3.08 12.26 5.83
C SER A 23 2.30 10.99 6.15
N PRO A 24 2.99 9.85 6.35
CA PRO A 24 2.33 8.56 6.54
C PRO A 24 1.41 8.56 7.77
N ALA A 25 1.79 9.26 8.83
CA ALA A 25 1.02 9.31 10.07
C ALA A 25 -0.35 10.01 9.93
N LEU A 26 -0.46 10.99 9.02
CA LEU A 26 -1.68 11.77 8.82
C LEU A 26 -2.47 11.31 7.60
N GLU A 27 -1.76 10.84 6.57
CA GLU A 27 -2.32 10.63 5.24
C GLU A 27 -2.58 9.16 4.91
N LEU A 28 -2.45 8.25 5.88
CA LEU A 28 -2.71 6.81 5.70
C LEU A 28 -4.12 6.50 5.17
N ASP A 29 -5.11 7.38 5.38
CA ASP A 29 -6.46 7.19 4.83
C ASP A 29 -6.50 7.23 3.30
N TYR A 30 -5.52 7.89 2.66
CA TYR A 30 -5.40 7.87 1.20
C TYR A 30 -5.10 6.48 0.64
N MET A 31 -4.66 5.53 1.48
CA MET A 31 -4.56 4.12 1.10
C MET A 31 -5.92 3.51 0.73
N TYR A 32 -7.02 3.94 1.36
CA TYR A 32 -8.36 3.49 1.00
C TYR A 32 -8.75 3.95 -0.41
N ASN A 33 -8.34 5.16 -0.80
CA ASN A 33 -8.56 5.65 -2.15
C ASN A 33 -7.76 4.86 -3.18
N ILE A 34 -6.48 4.56 -2.87
CA ILE A 34 -5.63 3.72 -3.72
C ILE A 34 -6.26 2.33 -3.90
N ALA A 35 -6.70 1.70 -2.80
CA ALA A 35 -7.33 0.40 -2.81
C ALA A 35 -8.62 0.40 -3.67
N ALA A 36 -9.48 1.40 -3.51
CA ALA A 36 -10.70 1.57 -4.30
C ALA A 36 -10.42 1.74 -5.81
N ILE A 37 -9.39 2.50 -6.18
CA ILE A 37 -8.97 2.64 -7.59
C ILE A 37 -8.54 1.28 -8.13
N ILE A 38 -7.68 0.56 -7.40
CA ILE A 38 -7.17 -0.76 -7.79
C ILE A 38 -8.31 -1.78 -7.95
N THR A 39 -9.28 -1.80 -7.03
CA THR A 39 -10.47 -2.67 -7.14
C THR A 39 -11.30 -2.36 -8.36
N THR A 40 -11.52 -1.08 -8.63
CA THR A 40 -12.30 -0.65 -9.79
C THR A 40 -11.65 -1.14 -11.08
N VAL A 41 -10.32 -1.04 -11.18
CA VAL A 41 -9.56 -1.61 -12.31
C VAL A 41 -9.74 -3.14 -12.37
N GLY A 42 -9.61 -3.83 -11.24
CA GLY A 42 -9.83 -5.27 -11.13
C GLY A 42 -11.22 -5.71 -11.59
N MET A 43 -12.26 -4.97 -11.22
CA MET A 43 -13.63 -5.27 -11.61
C MET A 43 -13.87 -5.03 -13.10
N VAL A 44 -13.42 -3.89 -13.64
CA VAL A 44 -13.64 -3.52 -15.05
C VAL A 44 -12.88 -4.46 -15.99
N LYS A 45 -11.63 -4.81 -15.64
CA LYS A 45 -10.79 -5.70 -16.45
C LYS A 45 -10.94 -7.19 -16.09
N ASN A 46 -11.82 -7.54 -15.15
CA ASN A 46 -12.03 -8.90 -14.66
C ASN A 46 -10.74 -9.60 -14.17
N ILE A 47 -10.00 -8.95 -13.27
CA ILE A 47 -8.74 -9.44 -12.69
C ILE A 47 -8.95 -9.69 -11.18
N PRO A 48 -9.20 -10.96 -10.76
CA PRO A 48 -9.43 -11.31 -9.37
C PRO A 48 -8.29 -10.91 -8.41
N ALA A 49 -7.03 -10.95 -8.87
CA ALA A 49 -5.87 -10.59 -8.04
C ALA A 49 -5.98 -9.15 -7.48
N LEU A 50 -6.43 -8.19 -8.28
CA LEU A 50 -6.55 -6.80 -7.85
C LEU A 50 -7.62 -6.62 -6.75
N LYS A 51 -8.66 -7.46 -6.74
CA LYS A 51 -9.65 -7.49 -5.66
C LYS A 51 -9.09 -8.07 -4.36
N ILE A 52 -8.12 -8.98 -4.44
CA ILE A 52 -7.45 -9.53 -3.26
C ILE A 52 -6.48 -8.49 -2.69
N ILE A 53 -5.70 -7.85 -3.57
CA ILE A 53 -4.79 -6.75 -3.23
C ILE A 53 -5.56 -5.65 -2.49
N ASP A 54 -6.75 -5.28 -2.94
CA ASP A 54 -7.62 -4.33 -2.25
C ASP A 54 -7.87 -4.68 -0.79
N ASN A 55 -8.32 -5.92 -0.51
CA ASN A 55 -8.58 -6.35 0.85
C ASN A 55 -7.32 -6.25 1.73
N GLN A 56 -6.15 -6.57 1.16
CA GLN A 56 -4.87 -6.43 1.88
C GLN A 56 -4.53 -4.95 2.13
N LEU A 57 -4.69 -4.08 1.13
CA LEU A 57 -4.44 -2.64 1.25
C LEU A 57 -5.40 -1.97 2.24
N MET A 58 -6.68 -2.36 2.27
CA MET A 58 -7.66 -1.84 3.23
C MET A 58 -7.33 -2.24 4.68
N ALA A 59 -6.66 -3.37 4.89
CA ALA A 59 -6.25 -3.80 6.23
C ALA A 59 -5.04 -3.00 6.76
N LEU A 60 -4.17 -2.49 5.88
CA LEU A 60 -2.91 -1.86 6.26
C LEU A 60 -3.07 -0.62 7.14
N PRO A 61 -3.95 0.36 6.88
CA PRO A 61 -4.08 1.54 7.73
C PRO A 61 -4.34 1.22 9.20
N SER A 62 -5.20 0.24 9.47
CA SER A 62 -5.51 -0.20 10.84
C SER A 62 -4.32 -0.84 11.56
N ARG A 63 -3.40 -1.46 10.82
CA ARG A 63 -2.19 -2.09 11.37
C ARG A 63 -1.01 -1.11 11.47
N LEU A 64 -0.91 -0.18 10.52
CA LEU A 64 0.19 0.79 10.46
C LEU A 64 -0.02 1.95 11.44
N ARG A 65 -1.26 2.38 11.70
CA ARG A 65 -1.53 3.47 12.66
C ARG A 65 -0.94 3.24 14.05
N PRO A 66 -1.16 2.09 14.71
CA PRO A 66 -0.56 1.83 16.02
C PRO A 66 0.96 1.74 15.96
N LEU A 67 1.53 1.16 14.89
CA LEU A 67 2.98 1.08 14.70
C LEU A 67 3.60 2.48 14.58
N LEU A 68 2.98 3.37 13.80
CA LEU A 68 3.42 4.76 13.66
C LEU A 68 3.24 5.54 14.97
N SER A 69 2.13 5.32 15.69
CA SER A 69 1.94 5.90 17.03
C SER A 69 3.01 5.44 18.01
N TYR A 70 3.33 4.15 18.02
CA TYR A 70 4.37 3.59 18.89
C TYR A 70 5.75 4.17 18.58
N ARG A 71 6.08 4.32 17.29
CA ARG A 71 7.29 5.04 16.84
C ARG A 71 7.38 6.44 17.46
N TYR A 72 6.29 7.23 17.45
CA TYR A 72 6.28 8.56 18.08
C TYR A 72 6.42 8.48 19.61
N GLN A 73 5.78 7.51 20.26
CA GLN A 73 5.88 7.32 21.72
C GLN A 73 7.30 6.97 22.17
N LEU A 74 8.08 6.31 21.31
CA LEU A 74 9.49 5.99 21.57
C LEU A 74 10.45 7.16 21.42
N MET A 75 9.99 8.34 20.98
CA MET A 75 10.84 9.52 20.89
C MET A 75 11.39 9.89 22.28
N GLY A 76 12.70 9.73 22.48
CA GLY A 76 13.37 9.93 23.78
C GLY A 76 13.48 8.67 24.64
N GLY A 77 13.05 7.50 24.13
CA GLY A 77 13.19 6.19 24.76
C GLY A 77 14.57 5.55 24.51
N PRO A 78 14.72 4.25 24.83
CA PRO A 78 15.96 3.51 24.61
C PRO A 78 16.38 3.56 23.14
N ARG A 79 17.64 3.90 22.89
CA ARG A 79 18.19 4.12 21.55
C ARG A 79 18.02 2.89 20.65
N GLU A 80 18.39 1.71 21.15
CA GLU A 80 18.34 0.44 20.43
C GLU A 80 16.92 0.09 19.98
N LEU A 81 15.94 0.30 20.87
CA LEU A 81 14.53 0.05 20.59
C LEU A 81 13.99 1.05 19.56
N THR A 82 14.34 2.33 19.71
CA THR A 82 13.95 3.40 18.78
C THR A 82 14.48 3.12 17.38
N GLU A 83 15.78 2.79 17.25
CA GLU A 83 16.41 2.45 15.97
C GLU A 83 15.79 1.21 15.32
N ALA A 84 15.47 0.18 16.12
CA ALA A 84 14.81 -1.02 15.61
C ALA A 84 13.40 -0.74 15.05
N VAL A 85 12.59 0.07 15.75
CA VAL A 85 11.25 0.43 15.30
C VAL A 85 11.30 1.36 14.08
N GLU A 86 12.20 2.34 14.06
CA GLU A 86 12.42 3.21 12.91
C GLU A 86 12.78 2.40 11.65
N LYS A 87 13.70 1.43 11.79
CA LYS A 87 14.08 0.53 10.70
C LYS A 87 12.89 -0.31 10.22
N MET A 88 12.13 -0.89 11.14
CA MET A 88 10.95 -1.69 10.80
C MET A 88 9.90 -0.87 10.06
N VAL A 89 9.57 0.32 10.56
CA VAL A 89 8.61 1.24 9.93
C VAL A 89 9.07 1.60 8.53
N LYS A 90 10.35 1.96 8.37
CA LYS A 90 10.92 2.31 7.08
C LYS A 90 10.83 1.15 6.09
N GLU A 91 11.25 -0.06 6.47
CA GLU A 91 11.21 -1.23 5.60
C GLU A 91 9.79 -1.60 5.18
N VAL A 92 8.83 -1.49 6.10
CA VAL A 92 7.41 -1.76 5.82
C VAL A 92 6.86 -0.74 4.81
N LEU A 93 7.07 0.55 5.07
CA LEU A 93 6.57 1.62 4.21
C LEU A 93 7.25 1.59 2.83
N ASP A 94 8.57 1.43 2.78
CA ASP A 94 9.33 1.37 1.52
C ASP A 94 8.87 0.18 0.65
N THR A 95 8.62 -0.98 1.27
CA THR A 95 8.09 -2.15 0.55
C THR A 95 6.67 -1.89 0.05
N LEU A 96 5.81 -1.32 0.89
CA LEU A 96 4.44 -0.99 0.53
C LEU A 96 4.38 -0.03 -0.66
N TYR A 97 5.20 1.03 -0.64
CA TYR A 97 5.23 2.02 -1.70
C TYR A 97 5.67 1.42 -3.02
N LYS A 98 6.71 0.58 -3.01
CA LYS A 98 7.18 -0.14 -4.21
C LYS A 98 6.09 -1.02 -4.80
N ILE A 99 5.35 -1.76 -3.97
CA ILE A 99 4.24 -2.60 -4.44
C ILE A 99 3.19 -1.76 -5.17
N ILE A 100 2.76 -0.64 -4.58
CA ILE A 100 1.74 0.23 -5.18
C ILE A 100 2.25 0.87 -6.48
N GLU A 101 3.51 1.29 -6.52
CA GLU A 101 4.15 1.81 -7.72
C GLU A 101 4.19 0.77 -8.84
N GLU A 102 4.54 -0.48 -8.52
CA GLU A 102 4.57 -1.57 -9.48
C GLU A 102 3.17 -1.92 -10.01
N ILE A 103 2.15 -1.90 -9.15
CA ILE A 103 0.75 -2.06 -9.58
C ILE A 103 0.36 -0.93 -10.54
N ALA A 104 0.64 0.32 -10.18
CA ALA A 104 0.35 1.48 -11.03
C ALA A 104 1.08 1.39 -12.38
N ARG A 105 2.37 0.99 -12.36
CA ARG A 105 3.18 0.77 -13.57
C ARG A 105 2.58 -0.32 -14.46
N LYS A 106 2.21 -1.47 -13.90
CA LYS A 106 1.57 -2.58 -14.63
C LYS A 106 0.24 -2.13 -15.25
N ILE A 107 -0.56 -1.35 -14.54
CA ILE A 107 -1.83 -0.81 -15.04
C ILE A 107 -1.62 0.13 -16.23
N LYS A 108 -0.56 0.95 -16.19
CA LYS A 108 -0.19 1.86 -17.28
C LYS A 108 0.36 1.14 -18.51
N GLU A 109 1.31 0.24 -18.32
CA GLU A 109 2.13 -0.30 -19.41
C GLU A 109 1.51 -1.52 -20.10
N LYS A 110 0.71 -2.31 -19.38
CA LYS A 110 0.14 -3.54 -19.94
C LYS A 110 -1.22 -3.30 -20.57
N GLU A 111 -1.29 -3.54 -21.88
CA GLU A 111 -2.54 -3.56 -22.63
C GLU A 111 -3.50 -4.63 -22.08
N THR A 112 -2.97 -5.83 -21.82
CA THR A 112 -3.68 -6.95 -21.21
C THR A 112 -3.08 -7.29 -19.85
N LEU A 113 -3.95 -7.38 -18.85
CA LEU A 113 -3.59 -7.73 -17.48
C LEU A 113 -4.24 -9.05 -17.12
N SER A 114 -3.50 -9.88 -16.40
CA SER A 114 -3.90 -11.19 -15.91
C SER A 114 -3.65 -11.29 -14.41
N THR A 115 -4.28 -12.28 -13.75
CA THR A 115 -4.06 -12.55 -12.32
C THR A 115 -2.58 -12.78 -12.00
N SER A 116 -1.88 -13.57 -12.83
CA SER A 116 -0.47 -13.92 -12.63
C SER A 116 0.48 -12.73 -12.70
N ASP A 117 0.04 -11.62 -13.28
CA ASP A 117 0.85 -10.40 -13.32
C ASP A 117 1.03 -9.78 -11.93
N PHE A 118 0.23 -10.18 -10.94
CA PHE A 118 0.20 -9.58 -9.61
C PHE A 118 0.58 -10.56 -8.47
N ASP A 119 1.09 -11.75 -8.81
CA ASP A 119 1.41 -12.78 -7.82
C ASP A 119 2.50 -12.31 -6.84
N GLN A 120 3.50 -11.57 -7.32
CA GLN A 120 4.57 -11.05 -6.48
C GLN A 120 4.06 -9.99 -5.51
N GLU A 121 3.16 -9.12 -5.95
CA GLU A 121 2.54 -8.09 -5.12
C GLU A 121 1.62 -8.70 -4.07
N LEU A 122 0.87 -9.75 -4.41
CA LEU A 122 0.05 -10.49 -3.46
C LEU A 122 0.88 -11.10 -2.32
N ILE A 123 1.98 -11.77 -2.68
CA ILE A 123 2.90 -12.37 -1.70
C ILE A 123 3.54 -11.27 -0.84
N ALA A 124 4.06 -10.21 -1.46
CA ALA A 124 4.73 -9.14 -0.73
C ALA A 124 3.79 -8.37 0.21
N LEU A 125 2.51 -8.19 -0.15
CA LEU A 125 1.51 -7.59 0.75
C LEU A 125 1.18 -8.51 1.92
N ASP A 126 1.09 -9.82 1.69
CA ASP A 126 0.88 -10.79 2.78
C ASP A 126 2.08 -10.79 3.74
N ASP A 127 3.30 -10.75 3.22
CA ASP A 127 4.53 -10.60 4.01
C ASP A 127 4.53 -9.30 4.83
N ILE A 128 4.07 -8.18 4.28
CA ILE A 128 3.92 -6.94 5.07
C ILE A 128 2.92 -7.16 6.20
N LEU A 129 1.75 -7.76 5.92
CA LEU A 129 0.71 -7.97 6.92
C LEU A 129 1.16 -8.88 8.05
N THR A 130 2.03 -9.86 7.78
CA THR A 130 2.61 -10.74 8.83
C THR A 130 3.70 -10.04 9.65
N ARG A 131 4.45 -9.11 9.04
CA ARG A 131 5.52 -8.34 9.71
C ARG A 131 5.01 -7.20 10.59
N VAL A 132 3.91 -6.57 10.20
CA VAL A 132 3.32 -5.47 11.00
C VAL A 132 2.63 -6.07 12.22
N PRO A 133 3.01 -5.67 13.45
CA PRO A 133 2.42 -6.23 14.65
C PRO A 133 0.91 -6.03 14.66
N SER A 134 0.17 -7.09 14.97
CA SER A 134 -1.26 -6.96 15.28
C SER A 134 -1.37 -6.40 16.70
N PHE A 135 -1.58 -5.10 16.80
CA PHE A 135 -2.00 -4.47 18.04
C PHE A 135 -3.48 -4.82 18.24
N ARG A 136 -3.76 -5.98 18.82
CA ARG A 136 -5.12 -6.32 19.26
C ARG A 136 -5.45 -5.44 20.47
N GLU A 137 -6.61 -4.79 20.42
CA GLU A 137 -7.24 -4.12 21.56
C GLU A 137 -7.63 -5.13 22.65
#